data_AF-A0A2M8D6A6-F1
#
_entry.id   AF-A0A2M8D6A6-F1
#
_cell.length_a   1.000
_cell.length_b   1.000
_cell.length_c   1.000
_cell.angle_alpha   90.00
_cell.angle_beta   90.00
_cell.angle_gamma   90.00
#
_symmetry.space_group_name_H-M   'P 1'
#
loop_
_entity.id
_entity.type
_entity.pdbx_description
1 polymer ?
#
loop_
_entity_poly.entity_id
_entity_poly.type
_entity_poly.pdbx_seq_one_letter_code
_entity_poly.pdbx_strand_id
1 'polypeptide(L)'
;MIAMENTAVLFSVVVAVSAFAFIVEQRTQIGKKLSGVVIAMFSMMLLANLRLVPGSAPSYDFVFHWVVPVAIPMFLFKANLVAIFRETGKTLVAFLIGGLGTLIGALTMFFLLNRGEQSLKALGLFSATYVGGTINFVAISEILQIKGDMLASAVAADNVVMAVALIFLFLVPTLKVAQ
;
A
#
# COMPACT_ATOMS: atom_id res chain seq x y z
N MET A 1 0.94 -9.08 -24.33
CA MET A 1 1.39 -9.54 -23.00
C MET A 1 2.89 -9.32 -22.92
N ILE A 2 3.36 -8.50 -21.98
CA ILE A 2 4.81 -8.27 -21.79
C ILE A 2 5.41 -9.48 -21.07
N ALA A 3 6.56 -9.96 -21.53
CA ALA A 3 7.28 -11.06 -20.89
C ALA A 3 7.79 -10.64 -19.49
N MET A 4 7.69 -11.55 -18.51
CA MET A 4 8.12 -11.30 -17.12
C MET A 4 9.62 -10.97 -17.01
N GLU A 5 10.41 -11.42 -17.97
CA GLU A 5 11.87 -11.26 -18.02
C GLU A 5 12.28 -9.90 -18.62
N ASN A 6 11.36 -9.19 -19.29
CA ASN A 6 11.68 -7.93 -19.96
C ASN A 6 11.64 -6.75 -18.97
N THR A 7 12.65 -6.72 -18.10
CA THR A 7 12.80 -5.73 -17.03
C THR A 7 12.74 -4.29 -17.54
N ALA A 8 13.35 -3.99 -18.69
CA ALA A 8 13.38 -2.65 -19.25
C ALA A 8 11.99 -2.16 -19.66
N VAL A 9 11.20 -3.01 -20.31
CA VAL A 9 9.82 -2.68 -20.70
C VAL A 9 8.93 -2.55 -19.46
N LEU A 10 9.07 -3.44 -18.48
CA LEU A 10 8.29 -3.38 -17.25
C LEU A 10 8.55 -2.09 -16.47
N PHE A 11 9.81 -1.69 -16.30
CA PHE A 11 10.12 -0.40 -15.67
C PHE A 11 9.66 0.79 -16.50
N SER A 12 9.76 0.72 -17.82
CA SER A 12 9.24 1.78 -18.70
C SER A 12 7.74 1.98 -18.51
N VAL A 13 6.98 0.90 -18.37
CA VAL A 13 5.55 0.95 -18.07
C VAL A 13 5.29 1.55 -16.69
N VAL A 14 6.01 1.11 -15.66
CA VAL A 14 5.87 1.66 -14.30
C VAL A 14 6.12 3.17 -14.30
N VAL A 15 7.22 3.62 -14.92
CA VAL A 15 7.56 5.04 -15.05
C VAL A 15 6.50 5.81 -15.84
N ALA A 16 6.02 5.25 -16.95
CA ALA A 16 4.98 5.88 -17.77
C ALA A 16 3.65 6.03 -17.01
N VAL A 17 3.25 5.01 -16.26
CA VAL A 17 2.03 5.05 -15.42
C VAL A 17 2.19 6.04 -14.27
N SER A 18 3.35 6.07 -13.61
CA SER A 18 3.63 7.07 -12.56
C SER A 18 3.60 8.49 -13.11
N ALA A 19 4.21 8.73 -14.28
CA ALA A 19 4.19 10.03 -14.94
C ALA A 19 2.77 10.44 -15.35
N PHE A 20 2.00 9.51 -15.94
CA PHE A 20 0.59 9.72 -16.27
C PHE A 20 -0.22 10.10 -15.03
N ALA A 21 -0.09 9.33 -13.95
CA ALA A 21 -0.82 9.57 -12.71
C ALA A 21 -0.51 10.94 -12.10
N PHE A 22 0.76 11.34 -12.10
CA PHE A 22 1.19 12.66 -11.66
C PHE A 22 0.64 13.79 -12.54
N ILE A 23 0.64 13.62 -13.87
CA ILE A 23 0.08 14.61 -14.80
C ILE A 23 -1.43 14.76 -14.56
N VAL A 24 -2.16 13.66 -14.40
CA VAL A 24 -3.60 13.68 -14.14
C VAL A 24 -3.91 14.36 -12.81
N GLU A 25 -3.14 14.05 -11.76
CA GLU A 25 -3.24 14.71 -10.45
C GLU A 25 -3.09 16.23 -10.57
N GLN A 26 -2.10 16.72 -11.31
CA GLN A 26 -1.87 18.16 -11.43
C GLN A 26 -2.88 18.88 -12.34
N ARG A 27 -3.29 18.23 -13.44
CA ARG A 27 -4.05 18.88 -14.53
C ARG A 27 -5.56 18.77 -14.40
N THR A 28 -6.09 17.82 -13.62
CA THR A 28 -7.53 17.56 -13.56
C THR A 28 -8.11 17.80 -12.16
N GLN A 29 -9.34 18.33 -12.08
CA GLN A 29 -10.03 18.55 -10.80
C GLN A 29 -10.35 17.24 -10.07
N ILE A 30 -10.57 16.16 -10.83
CA ILE A 30 -10.81 14.82 -10.30
C ILE A 30 -9.50 14.21 -9.78
N GLY A 31 -8.40 14.37 -10.53
CA GLY A 31 -7.09 13.84 -10.11
C GLY A 31 -6.58 14.48 -8.82
N LYS A 32 -6.80 15.79 -8.62
CA LYS A 32 -6.50 16.47 -7.35
C LYS A 32 -7.23 15.88 -6.15
N LYS A 33 -8.41 15.29 -6.34
CA LYS A 33 -9.19 14.65 -5.27
C LYS A 33 -8.75 13.20 -5.00
N LEU A 34 -8.23 12.51 -6.01
CA LEU A 34 -7.87 11.10 -5.91
C LEU A 34 -6.40 10.88 -5.53
N SER A 35 -5.52 11.88 -5.70
CA SER A 35 -4.06 11.76 -5.60
C SER A 35 -3.44 10.86 -6.69
N GLY A 36 -2.22 11.21 -7.11
CA GLY A 36 -1.47 10.47 -8.13
C GLY A 36 -1.19 9.02 -7.73
N VAL A 37 -1.04 8.74 -6.42
CA VAL A 37 -0.80 7.37 -5.93
C VAL A 37 -1.99 6.45 -6.27
N VAL A 38 -3.22 6.90 -6.00
CA VAL A 38 -4.43 6.11 -6.28
C VAL A 38 -4.60 5.90 -7.78
N ILE A 39 -4.38 6.94 -8.59
CA ILE A 39 -4.45 6.84 -10.06
C ILE A 39 -3.43 5.82 -10.59
N ALA A 40 -2.21 5.83 -10.08
CA ALA A 40 -1.17 4.88 -10.47
C ALA A 40 -1.56 3.44 -10.08
N MET A 41 -2.06 3.23 -8.85
CA MET A 41 -2.53 1.93 -8.38
C MET A 41 -3.64 1.37 -9.29
N PHE A 42 -4.69 2.14 -9.56
CA PHE A 42 -5.77 1.69 -10.45
C PHE A 42 -5.29 1.44 -11.88
N SER A 43 -4.40 2.28 -12.41
CA SER A 43 -3.86 2.12 -13.76
C SER A 43 -3.05 0.82 -13.89
N MET A 44 -2.14 0.56 -12.94
CA MET A 44 -1.37 -0.71 -12.91
C MET A 44 -2.28 -1.92 -12.71
N MET A 45 -3.27 -1.81 -11.81
CA MET A 45 -4.23 -2.89 -11.57
C MET A 45 -5.05 -3.19 -12.83
N LEU A 46 -5.48 -2.17 -13.58
CA LEU A 46 -6.19 -2.33 -14.85
C LEU A 46 -5.30 -3.01 -15.90
N LEU A 47 -4.04 -2.56 -16.05
CA LEU A 47 -3.08 -3.17 -16.97
C LEU A 47 -2.80 -4.64 -16.65
N ALA A 48 -2.70 -4.98 -15.35
CA ALA A 48 -2.52 -6.35 -14.90
C ALA A 48 -3.76 -7.22 -15.19
N ASN A 49 -4.97 -6.72 -14.93
CA ASN A 49 -6.22 -7.43 -15.22
C ASN A 49 -6.45 -7.64 -16.72
N LEU A 50 -6.07 -6.67 -17.55
CA LEU A 50 -6.08 -6.79 -19.01
C LEU A 50 -4.96 -7.69 -19.57
N ARG A 51 -4.13 -8.29 -18.70
CA ARG A 51 -2.98 -9.14 -19.05
C ARG A 51 -1.96 -8.43 -19.97
N LEU A 52 -1.91 -7.10 -19.90
CA LEU A 52 -0.90 -6.31 -20.61
C LEU A 52 0.44 -6.37 -19.89
N VAL A 53 0.39 -6.34 -18.55
CA VAL A 53 1.52 -6.40 -17.63
C VAL A 53 1.36 -7.65 -16.74
N PRO A 54 2.44 -8.39 -16.44
CA PRO A 54 2.37 -9.52 -15.50
C PRO A 54 2.09 -9.04 -14.07
N GLY A 55 1.27 -9.79 -13.34
CA GLY A 55 0.93 -9.49 -11.93
C GLY A 55 2.08 -9.76 -10.95
N SER A 56 3.04 -10.60 -11.35
CA SER A 56 4.30 -10.81 -10.63
C SER A 56 5.43 -10.88 -11.65
N ALA A 57 6.59 -10.30 -11.32
CA ALA A 57 7.80 -10.36 -12.13
C ALA A 57 9.02 -10.19 -11.23
N PRO A 58 10.14 -10.90 -11.48
CA PRO A 58 11.37 -10.75 -10.70
C PRO A 58 11.88 -9.30 -10.65
N SER A 59 11.59 -8.51 -11.70
CA SER A 59 11.94 -7.09 -11.75
C SER A 59 11.22 -6.24 -10.68
N TYR A 60 10.07 -6.66 -10.18
CA TYR A 60 9.36 -5.92 -9.13
C TYR A 60 10.01 -6.08 -7.76
N ASP A 61 10.65 -7.22 -7.52
CA ASP A 61 11.37 -7.49 -6.26
C ASP A 61 12.52 -6.51 -6.06
N PHE A 62 13.10 -5.97 -7.14
CA PHE A 62 14.10 -4.91 -7.09
C PHE A 62 13.65 -3.70 -6.25
N VAL A 63 12.36 -3.34 -6.31
CA VAL A 63 11.82 -2.18 -5.57
C VAL A 63 11.93 -2.42 -4.06
N PHE A 64 11.52 -3.59 -3.60
CA PHE A 64 11.58 -3.93 -2.17
C PHE A 64 13.00 -4.22 -1.68
N HIS A 65 13.85 -4.77 -2.54
CA HIS A 65 15.21 -5.18 -2.16
C HIS A 65 16.20 -4.00 -2.16
N TRP A 66 16.02 -3.03 -3.05
CA TRP A 66 16.98 -1.92 -3.23
C TRP A 66 16.37 -0.54 -3.04
N VAL A 67 15.22 -0.28 -3.69
CA VAL A 67 14.64 1.08 -3.68
C VAL A 67 14.13 1.46 -2.29
N VAL A 68 13.33 0.60 -1.66
CA VAL A 68 12.76 0.86 -0.33
C VAL A 68 13.84 1.00 0.75
N PRO A 69 14.82 0.09 0.88
CA PRO A 69 15.88 0.21 1.89
C PRO A 69 16.77 1.44 1.72
N VAL A 70 16.94 1.96 0.50
CA VAL A 70 17.67 3.21 0.25
C VAL A 70 16.81 4.44 0.52
N ALA A 71 15.52 4.39 0.18
CA ALA A 71 14.59 5.50 0.40
C ALA A 71 14.43 5.84 1.88
N ILE A 72 14.41 4.84 2.79
CA ILE A 72 14.25 5.05 4.22
C ILE A 72 15.36 5.97 4.81
N PRO A 73 16.66 5.66 4.67
CA PRO A 73 17.74 6.57 5.08
C PRO A 73 17.66 7.94 4.41
N MET A 74 17.31 8.01 3.13
CA MET A 74 17.19 9.30 2.43
C MET A 74 16.08 10.18 3.02
N PHE A 75 14.95 9.60 3.43
CA PHE A 75 13.90 10.31 4.14
C PHE A 75 14.37 10.73 5.54
N LEU A 76 15.10 9.86 6.26
CA LEU A 76 15.63 10.17 7.58
C LEU A 76 16.72 11.25 7.55
N PHE A 77 17.56 11.32 6.52
CA PHE A 77 18.57 12.39 6.38
C PHE A 77 17.94 13.77 6.17
N LYS A 78 16.76 13.83 5.54
CA LYS A 78 16.00 15.08 5.41
C LYS A 78 15.14 15.38 6.64
N ALA A 79 14.89 14.38 7.48
CA ALA A 79 14.02 14.50 8.64
C ALA A 79 14.74 15.24 9.78
N ASN A 80 14.12 16.31 10.27
CA ASN A 80 14.57 16.97 11.50
C ASN A 80 14.03 16.18 12.70
N LEU A 81 14.85 15.30 13.27
CA LEU A 81 14.44 14.46 14.41
C LEU A 81 13.96 15.28 15.61
N VAL A 82 14.60 16.43 15.90
CA VAL A 82 14.22 17.29 17.02
C VAL A 82 12.83 17.89 16.81
N ALA A 83 12.53 18.33 15.59
CA ALA A 83 11.20 18.82 15.22
C ALA A 83 10.16 17.69 15.30
N ILE A 84 10.49 16.48 14.81
CA ILE A 84 9.61 15.31 14.90
C ILE A 84 9.24 15.03 16.36
N PHE A 85 10.21 14.96 17.28
CA PHE A 85 9.90 14.70 18.69
C PHE A 85 9.06 15.79 19.35
N ARG A 86 9.21 17.05 18.93
CA ARG A 86 8.44 18.18 19.48
C ARG A 86 7.03 18.31 18.88
N GLU A 87 6.87 18.02 17.59
CA GLU A 87 5.68 18.37 16.81
C GLU A 87 4.77 17.16 16.54
N THR A 88 5.29 15.93 16.60
CA THR A 88 4.54 14.71 16.21
C THR A 88 3.58 14.23 17.30
N GLY A 89 3.55 14.85 18.49
CA GLY A 89 2.73 14.37 19.62
C GLY A 89 1.25 14.12 19.26
N LYS A 90 0.60 15.06 18.55
CA LYS A 90 -0.79 14.90 18.10
C LYS A 90 -0.94 13.81 17.03
N THR A 91 0.01 13.74 16.09
CA THR A 91 0.04 12.73 15.03
C THR A 91 0.27 11.33 15.61
N LEU A 92 1.09 11.19 16.65
CA LEU A 92 1.32 9.94 17.36
C LEU A 92 0.04 9.44 18.04
N VAL A 93 -0.72 10.34 18.68
CA VAL A 93 -2.03 9.98 19.26
C VAL A 93 -2.99 9.52 18.17
N ALA A 94 -3.06 10.23 17.04
CA ALA A 94 -3.89 9.80 15.90
C ALA A 94 -3.47 8.43 15.36
N PHE A 95 -2.16 8.17 15.28
CA PHE A 95 -1.61 6.86 14.89
C PHE A 95 -2.01 5.76 15.89
N LEU A 96 -1.90 6.01 17.20
CA LEU A 96 -2.30 5.05 18.23
C LEU A 96 -3.80 4.74 18.18
N ILE A 97 -4.65 5.75 17.94
CA ILE A 97 -6.09 5.55 17.75
C ILE A 97 -6.34 4.69 16.50
N GLY A 98 -5.66 4.99 15.39
CA GLY A 98 -5.72 4.18 14.16
C GLY A 98 -5.30 2.73 14.41
N GLY A 99 -4.16 2.52 15.09
CA GLY A 99 -3.66 1.20 15.44
C GLY A 99 -4.58 0.43 16.38
N LEU A 100 -5.22 1.09 17.35
CA LEU A 100 -6.27 0.50 18.18
C LEU A 100 -7.50 0.12 17.34
N GLY A 101 -7.88 0.95 16.36
CA GLY A 101 -8.92 0.62 15.40
C GLY A 101 -8.61 -0.66 14.61
N THR A 102 -7.38 -0.78 14.10
CA THR A 102 -6.91 -2.00 13.43
C THR A 102 -6.93 -3.21 14.36
N LEU A 103 -6.49 -3.05 15.61
CA LEU A 103 -6.51 -4.12 16.61
C LEU A 103 -7.94 -4.60 16.90
N ILE A 104 -8.86 -3.66 17.15
CA ILE A 104 -10.28 -3.97 17.40
C ILE A 104 -10.90 -4.67 16.18
N GLY A 105 -10.63 -4.18 14.98
CA GLY A 105 -11.10 -4.80 13.74
C GLY A 105 -10.57 -6.22 13.55
N ALA A 106 -9.28 -6.44 13.81
CA ALA A 106 -8.65 -7.76 13.75
C ALA A 106 -9.23 -8.73 14.78
N LEU A 107 -9.43 -8.28 16.03
CA LEU A 107 -10.05 -9.09 17.08
C LEU A 107 -11.51 -9.43 16.74
N THR A 108 -12.26 -8.47 16.21
CA THR A 108 -13.64 -8.69 15.80
C THR A 108 -13.71 -9.74 14.69
N MET A 109 -12.84 -9.64 13.67
CA MET A 109 -12.78 -10.65 12.62
C MET A 109 -12.26 -12.00 13.11
N PHE A 110 -11.36 -12.04 14.09
CA PHE A 110 -10.96 -13.28 14.74
C PHE A 110 -12.17 -14.01 15.34
N PHE A 111 -13.02 -13.32 16.11
CA PHE A 111 -14.20 -13.97 16.71
C PHE A 111 -15.27 -14.36 15.69
N LEU A 112 -15.40 -13.63 14.57
CA LEU A 112 -16.42 -13.92 13.56
C LEU A 112 -15.99 -15.01 12.56
N LEU A 113 -14.72 -15.03 12.16
CA LEU A 113 -14.25 -15.76 10.98
C LEU A 113 -13.04 -16.67 11.25
N ASN A 114 -12.64 -16.91 12.50
CA ASN A 114 -11.56 -17.87 12.77
C ASN A 114 -11.98 -19.29 12.36
N ARG A 115 -11.42 -19.75 11.24
CA ARG A 115 -11.64 -21.06 10.60
C ARG A 115 -10.38 -21.93 10.67
N GLY A 116 -9.37 -21.53 11.43
CA GLY A 116 -8.10 -22.26 11.60
C GLY A 116 -6.85 -21.42 11.33
N GLU A 117 -5.72 -22.10 11.15
CA GLU A 117 -4.39 -21.48 11.03
C GLU A 117 -4.29 -20.48 9.87
N GLN A 118 -4.94 -20.76 8.74
CA GLN A 118 -4.90 -19.85 7.57
C GLN A 118 -5.59 -18.51 7.85
N SER A 119 -6.73 -18.51 8.56
CA SER A 119 -7.39 -17.27 8.96
C SER A 119 -6.54 -16.47 9.95
N LEU A 120 -5.81 -17.13 10.84
CA LEU A 120 -4.87 -16.47 11.76
C LEU A 120 -3.69 -15.83 11.02
N LYS A 121 -3.13 -16.54 10.03
CA LYS A 121 -2.06 -16.01 9.17
C LYS A 121 -2.52 -14.78 8.39
N ALA A 122 -3.71 -14.84 7.80
CA ALA A 122 -4.31 -13.69 7.11
C ALA A 122 -4.56 -12.51 8.06
N LEU A 123 -5.12 -12.76 9.25
CA LEU A 123 -5.34 -11.72 10.26
C LEU A 123 -4.04 -11.03 10.68
N GLY A 124 -2.99 -11.80 10.95
CA GLY A 124 -1.67 -11.24 11.27
C GLY A 124 -1.11 -10.40 10.13
N LEU A 125 -1.21 -10.92 8.90
CA LEU A 125 -0.73 -10.24 7.69
C LEU A 125 -1.44 -8.90 7.43
N PHE A 126 -2.78 -8.88 7.49
CA PHE A 126 -3.55 -7.65 7.28
C PHE A 126 -3.44 -6.68 8.47
N SER A 127 -3.31 -7.17 9.70
CA SER A 127 -3.03 -6.27 10.84
C SER A 127 -1.70 -5.56 10.66
N ALA A 128 -0.69 -6.28 10.16
CA ALA A 128 0.64 -5.72 9.91
C ALA A 128 0.62 -4.65 8.81
N THR A 129 -0.08 -4.88 7.69
CA THR A 129 -0.16 -3.90 6.60
C THR A 129 -0.90 -2.63 7.00
N TYR A 130 -1.98 -2.72 7.78
CA TYR A 130 -2.74 -1.52 8.15
C TYR A 130 -2.13 -0.74 9.32
N VAL A 131 -1.18 -1.31 10.07
CA VAL A 131 -0.40 -0.57 11.08
C VAL A 131 0.90 0.01 10.51
N GLY A 132 1.61 -0.71 9.63
CA GLY A 132 2.94 -0.29 9.14
C GLY A 132 3.19 -0.46 7.64
N GLY A 133 2.13 -0.65 6.85
CA GLY A 133 2.18 -0.67 5.39
C GLY A 133 2.82 -1.90 4.77
N THR A 134 3.20 -1.77 3.51
CA THR A 134 3.70 -2.85 2.66
C THR A 134 4.99 -3.49 3.22
N ILE A 135 5.83 -2.75 3.94
CA ILE A 135 7.05 -3.30 4.55
C ILE A 135 6.70 -4.31 5.66
N ASN A 136 5.75 -3.95 6.52
CA ASN A 136 5.28 -4.86 7.57
C ASN A 136 4.52 -6.07 6.98
N PHE A 137 3.75 -5.86 5.91
CA PHE A 137 3.12 -6.94 5.16
C PHE A 137 4.15 -7.96 4.66
N VAL A 138 5.20 -7.49 3.97
CA VAL A 138 6.26 -8.36 3.44
C VAL A 138 6.96 -9.10 4.58
N ALA A 139 7.38 -8.40 5.64
CA ALA A 139 8.07 -9.02 6.77
C ALA A 139 7.22 -10.12 7.45
N ILE A 140 5.95 -9.86 7.69
CA ILE A 140 5.05 -10.85 8.31
C ILE A 140 4.73 -12.01 7.35
N SER A 141 4.62 -11.75 6.04
CA SER A 141 4.45 -12.82 5.05
C SER A 141 5.62 -13.80 5.06
N GLU A 142 6.85 -13.32 5.25
CA GLU A 142 8.05 -14.15 5.37
C GLU A 142 8.07 -14.92 6.68
N ILE A 143 7.82 -14.26 7.82
CA ILE A 143 7.81 -14.89 9.15
C ILE A 143 6.75 -16.00 9.22
N LEU A 144 5.55 -15.74 8.71
CA LEU A 144 4.44 -16.70 8.70
C LEU A 144 4.49 -17.69 7.54
N GLN A 145 5.52 -17.60 6.70
CA GLN A 145 5.75 -18.44 5.51
C GLN A 145 4.53 -18.47 4.57
N ILE A 146 3.88 -17.33 4.38
CA ILE A 146 2.73 -17.17 3.47
C ILE A 146 3.28 -17.02 2.05
N LYS A 147 3.02 -18.01 1.19
CA LYS A 147 3.57 -18.09 -0.18
C LYS A 147 2.51 -18.54 -1.19
N GLY A 148 2.82 -18.41 -2.48
CA GLY A 148 1.99 -18.89 -3.58
C GLY A 148 0.62 -18.20 -3.62
N ASP A 149 -0.43 -18.98 -3.87
CA ASP A 149 -1.79 -18.48 -4.10
C ASP A 149 -2.35 -17.68 -2.91
N MET A 150 -1.98 -18.04 -1.68
CA MET A 150 -2.43 -17.32 -0.49
C MET A 150 -1.82 -15.90 -0.45
N LEU A 151 -0.53 -15.77 -0.76
CA LEU A 151 0.14 -14.47 -0.82
C LEU A 151 -0.42 -13.63 -1.98
N ALA A 152 -0.59 -14.22 -3.16
CA ALA A 152 -1.14 -13.52 -4.32
C ALA A 152 -2.56 -13.01 -4.05
N SER A 153 -3.41 -13.84 -3.43
CA SER A 153 -4.78 -13.46 -3.06
C SER A 153 -4.79 -12.37 -1.99
N ALA A 154 -3.88 -12.44 -1.00
CA ALA A 154 -3.76 -11.43 0.03
C ALA A 154 -3.30 -10.08 -0.53
N VAL A 155 -2.31 -10.06 -1.43
CA VAL A 155 -1.84 -8.84 -2.10
C VAL A 155 -2.95 -8.22 -2.97
N ALA A 156 -3.69 -9.04 -3.70
CA ALA A 156 -4.82 -8.56 -4.51
C ALA A 156 -5.91 -7.93 -3.63
N ALA A 157 -6.27 -8.59 -2.51
CA ALA A 157 -7.23 -8.07 -1.56
C ALA A 157 -6.74 -6.77 -0.91
N ASP A 158 -5.48 -6.71 -0.48
CA ASP A 158 -4.88 -5.52 0.15
C ASP A 158 -4.90 -4.32 -0.80
N ASN A 159 -4.52 -4.49 -2.06
CA ASN A 159 -4.51 -3.40 -3.04
C ASN A 159 -5.91 -2.80 -3.26
N VAL A 160 -6.95 -3.63 -3.31
CA VAL A 160 -8.34 -3.15 -3.47
C VAL A 160 -8.79 -2.40 -2.22
N VAL A 161 -8.58 -2.97 -1.03
CA VAL A 161 -8.98 -2.35 0.24
C VAL A 161 -8.22 -1.04 0.47
N MET A 162 -6.91 -1.02 0.23
CA MET A 162 -6.07 0.18 0.33
C MET A 162 -6.54 1.27 -0.63
N ALA A 163 -6.87 0.93 -1.88
CA ALA A 163 -7.38 1.90 -2.85
C ALA A 163 -8.70 2.53 -2.36
N VAL A 164 -9.63 1.71 -1.86
CA VAL A 164 -10.91 2.21 -1.30
C VAL A 164 -10.67 3.05 -0.05
N ALA A 165 -9.79 2.63 0.85
CA ALA A 165 -9.44 3.35 2.07
C ALA A 165 -8.83 4.72 1.76
N LEU A 166 -7.90 4.79 0.80
CA LEU A 166 -7.28 6.06 0.37
C LEU A 166 -8.30 6.99 -0.28
N ILE A 167 -9.20 6.48 -1.14
CA ILE A 167 -10.30 7.27 -1.70
C ILE A 167 -11.13 7.89 -0.57
N PHE A 168 -11.52 7.10 0.43
CA PHE A 168 -12.29 7.58 1.55
C PHE A 168 -11.53 8.67 2.33
N LEU A 169 -10.26 8.42 2.69
CA LEU A 169 -9.43 9.37 3.44
C LEU A 169 -9.22 10.69 2.69
N PHE A 170 -9.00 10.65 1.37
CA PHE A 170 -8.81 11.87 0.58
C PHE A 170 -10.13 12.62 0.32
N LEU A 171 -11.27 11.93 0.37
CA LEU A 171 -12.58 12.58 0.27
C LEU A 171 -12.97 13.28 1.59
N VAL A 172 -12.56 12.77 2.76
CA VAL A 172 -12.96 13.34 4.07
C VAL A 172 -12.75 14.86 4.17
N PRO A 173 -11.57 15.44 3.85
CA PRO A 173 -11.35 16.89 3.89
C PRO A 173 -12.19 17.68 2.88
N THR A 174 -12.70 17.02 1.84
CA THR A 174 -13.56 17.67 0.82
C THR A 174 -15.03 17.68 1.21
N LEU A 175 -15.42 16.93 2.24
CA LEU A 175 -16.77 16.95 2.78
C LEU A 175 -16.95 18.19 3.66
N LYS A 176 -18.06 18.92 3.47
CA LYS A 176 -18.39 20.15 4.23
C LYS A 176 -18.45 19.99 5.75
N VAL A 177 -18.43 18.76 6.26
CA VAL A 177 -18.44 18.44 7.70
C VAL A 177 -17.04 18.53 8.33
N ALA A 178 -15.98 18.52 7.51
CA ALA A 178 -14.58 18.56 7.95
C ALA A 178 -13.88 19.93 7.73
N GLN A 179 -14.64 20.96 7.32
CA GLN A 179 -14.19 22.34 7.15
C GLN A 179 -14.67 23.22 8.30
#